data_AF-A0A1G1V1T6-F1
#
_entry.id   AF-A0A1G1V1T6-F1
#
_cell.length_a   1.000
_cell.length_b   1.000
_cell.length_c   1.000
_cell.angle_alpha   90.00
_cell.angle_beta   90.00
_cell.angle_gamma   90.00
#
_symmetry.space_group_name_H-M   'P 1'
#
loop_
_entity.id
_entity.type
_entity.pdbx_description
1 polymer ?
#
loop_
_entity_poly.entity_id
_entity_poly.type
_entity_poly.pdbx_seq_one_letter_code
_entity_poly.pdbx_strand_id
1 'polypeptide(L)'
;MNQVDLAALTIYHDLITTLRERGYTEAESAEIFANLTAQAEMEVVEELISKLTDEQLAKLRDLPENATGEEIASHMGIDGEEVDSVRAQKVTQLLSELAPVIDAGDDQTV
;
A
#
# COMPACT_ATOMS: atom_id res chain seq x y z
N MET A 1 -7.12 16.08 -7.60
CA MET A 1 -7.57 14.69 -7.70
C MET A 1 -7.16 14.20 -9.07
N ASN A 2 -6.07 13.46 -9.12
CA ASN A 2 -5.57 12.82 -10.33
C ASN A 2 -6.35 11.52 -10.58
N GLN A 3 -6.28 10.98 -11.79
CA GLN A 3 -7.00 9.77 -12.21
C GLN A 3 -6.72 8.55 -11.31
N VAL A 4 -5.52 8.49 -10.73
CA VAL A 4 -5.10 7.44 -9.79
C VAL A 4 -5.90 7.51 -8.47
N ASP A 5 -6.18 8.73 -7.97
CA ASP A 5 -6.98 8.93 -6.75
C ASP A 5 -8.41 8.42 -6.92
N LEU A 6 -9.00 8.65 -8.10
CA LEU A 6 -10.35 8.20 -8.45
C LEU A 6 -10.44 6.68 -8.59
N ALA A 7 -9.42 6.05 -9.17
CA ALA A 7 -9.35 4.59 -9.30
C ALA A 7 -9.20 3.93 -7.92
N ALA A 8 -8.30 4.44 -7.07
CA ALA A 8 -8.10 3.95 -5.72
C ALA A 8 -9.37 4.08 -4.86
N LEU A 9 -10.09 5.21 -4.95
CA LEU A 9 -11.36 5.40 -4.25
C LEU A 9 -12.45 4.45 -4.72
N THR A 10 -12.51 4.15 -6.02
CA THR A 10 -13.48 3.20 -6.58
C THR A 10 -13.20 1.79 -6.06
N ILE A 11 -11.95 1.34 -6.13
CA ILE A 11 -11.57 0.00 -5.66
C ILE A 11 -11.78 -0.13 -4.14
N TYR A 12 -11.47 0.92 -3.38
CA TYR A 12 -11.71 0.95 -1.93
C TYR A 12 -13.20 0.80 -1.58
N HIS A 13 -14.07 1.51 -2.30
CA HIS A 13 -15.52 1.40 -2.14
C HIS A 13 -16.03 -0.01 -2.46
N ASP A 14 -15.55 -0.59 -3.56
CA ASP A 14 -15.93 -1.94 -3.99
C ASP A 14 -15.48 -2.98 -2.96
N LEU A 15 -14.25 -2.86 -2.44
CA LEU A 15 -13.73 -3.74 -1.40
C LEU A 15 -14.57 -3.71 -0.11
N ILE A 16 -14.92 -2.52 0.37
CA ILE A 16 -15.80 -2.37 1.55
C ILE A 16 -17.15 -3.02 1.30
N THR A 17 -17.69 -2.83 0.10
CA THR A 17 -19.00 -3.40 -0.28
C THR A 17 -18.93 -4.92 -0.26
N THR A 18 -17.90 -5.53 -0.86
CA THR A 18 -17.76 -6.98 -0.89
C THR A 18 -17.48 -7.58 0.50
N LEU A 19 -16.67 -6.93 1.34
CA LEU A 19 -16.46 -7.36 2.72
C LEU A 19 -17.79 -7.37 3.51
N ARG A 20 -18.61 -6.34 3.34
CA ARG A 20 -19.94 -6.27 3.96
C ARG A 20 -20.87 -7.36 3.45
N GLU A 21 -20.92 -7.59 2.14
CA GLU A 21 -21.74 -8.65 1.53
C GLU A 21 -21.37 -10.05 2.03
N ARG A 22 -20.10 -10.24 2.38
CA ARG A 22 -19.58 -11.50 2.98
C ARG A 22 -19.75 -11.60 4.48
N GLY A 23 -20.39 -10.62 5.11
CA GLY A 23 -20.69 -10.64 6.53
C GLY A 23 -19.51 -10.27 7.44
N TYR A 24 -18.44 -9.70 6.90
CA TYR A 24 -17.38 -9.12 7.73
C TYR A 24 -17.93 -7.94 8.51
N THR A 25 -17.53 -7.86 9.78
CA THR A 25 -17.84 -6.71 10.63
C THR A 25 -17.00 -5.50 10.24
N GLU A 26 -17.40 -4.32 10.72
CA GLU A 26 -16.61 -3.09 10.55
C GLU A 26 -15.22 -3.22 11.17
N ALA A 27 -15.09 -3.94 12.28
CA ALA A 27 -13.80 -4.16 12.95
C ALA A 27 -12.86 -5.05 12.12
N GLU A 28 -13.37 -6.16 11.58
CA GLU A 28 -12.57 -7.06 10.73
C GLU A 28 -12.20 -6.38 9.41
N SER A 29 -13.12 -5.61 8.83
CA SER A 29 -12.83 -4.81 7.63
C SER A 29 -11.73 -3.79 7.92
N ALA A 30 -11.82 -3.07 9.04
CA ALA A 30 -10.79 -2.12 9.45
C ALA A 30 -9.42 -2.77 9.68
N GLU A 31 -9.37 -3.98 10.24
CA GLU A 31 -8.14 -4.75 10.41
C GLU A 31 -7.53 -5.15 9.05
N ILE A 32 -8.36 -5.59 8.10
CA ILE A 32 -7.92 -5.88 6.72
C ILE A 32 -7.30 -4.63 6.09
N PHE A 33 -7.96 -3.48 6.18
CA PHE A 33 -7.43 -2.23 5.63
C PHE A 33 -6.15 -1.77 6.34
N ALA A 34 -6.07 -1.90 7.67
CA ALA A 34 -4.86 -1.55 8.42
C ALA A 34 -3.66 -2.41 7.98
N ASN A 35 -3.87 -3.70 7.78
CA ASN A 35 -2.84 -4.60 7.26
C ASN A 35 -2.44 -4.25 5.82
N LEU A 36 -3.41 -3.89 4.97
CA LEU A 36 -3.17 -3.46 3.59
C LEU A 36 -2.35 -2.16 3.53
N THR A 37 -2.68 -1.18 4.38
CA THR A 37 -1.91 0.06 4.51
C THR A 37 -0.50 -0.22 5.02
N ALA A 38 -0.34 -1.08 6.03
CA ALA A 38 0.97 -1.44 6.55
C ALA A 38 1.83 -2.14 5.48
N GLN A 39 1.25 -3.05 4.70
CA GLN A 39 1.94 -3.69 3.59
C GLN A 39 2.34 -2.68 2.50
N ALA A 40 1.43 -1.79 2.12
CA ALA A 40 1.71 -0.75 1.13
C ALA A 40 2.89 0.13 1.56
N GLU A 41 2.91 0.58 2.82
CA GLU A 41 4.01 1.40 3.34
C GLU A 41 5.34 0.62 3.35
N MET A 42 5.33 -0.67 3.70
CA MET A 42 6.52 -1.51 3.65
C MET A 42 7.07 -1.63 2.22
N GLU A 43 6.20 -1.89 1.24
CA GLU A 43 6.60 -2.00 -0.17
C GLU A 43 7.05 -0.67 -0.77
N VAL A 44 6.49 0.46 -0.31
CA VAL A 44 6.98 1.79 -0.68
C VAL A 44 8.41 1.98 -0.18
N VAL A 45 8.68 1.64 1.09
CA VAL A 45 10.02 1.72 1.67
C VAL A 45 11.00 0.83 0.90
N GLU A 46 10.65 -0.42 0.62
CA GLU A 46 11.49 -1.35 -0.14
C GLU A 46 11.79 -0.83 -1.56
N GLU A 47 10.78 -0.31 -2.26
CA GLU A 47 10.93 0.27 -3.59
C GLU A 47 11.87 1.48 -3.55
N LEU A 48 11.69 2.39 -2.59
CA LEU A 48 12.56 3.55 -2.42
C LEU A 48 14.00 3.13 -2.15
N ILE A 49 14.22 2.16 -1.26
CA ILE A 49 15.54 1.59 -0.95
C ILE A 49 16.17 0.98 -2.20
N SER A 50 15.41 0.27 -3.03
CA SER A 50 15.91 -0.39 -4.24
C SER A 50 16.45 0.58 -5.29
N LYS A 51 16.00 1.84 -5.27
CA LYS A 51 16.43 2.91 -6.17
C LYS A 51 17.67 3.66 -5.68
N LEU A 52 18.13 3.38 -4.46
CA LEU A 52 19.27 4.08 -3.87
C LEU A 52 20.60 3.51 -4.36
N THR A 53 21.59 4.40 -4.48
CA THR A 53 22.99 4.00 -4.66
C THR A 53 23.58 3.45 -3.36
N ASP A 54 24.69 2.70 -3.44
CA ASP A 54 25.40 2.19 -2.25
C ASP A 54 25.80 3.31 -1.26
N GLU A 55 26.13 4.51 -1.77
CA GLU A 55 26.47 5.67 -0.94
C GLU A 55 25.24 6.22 -0.19
N GLN A 56 24.06 6.17 -0.82
CA GLN A 56 22.78 6.53 -0.22
C GLN A 56 22.30 5.48 0.79
N LEU A 57 22.46 4.19 0.48
CA LEU A 57 22.21 3.08 1.39
C LEU A 57 23.06 3.17 2.66
N ALA A 58 24.32 3.61 2.56
CA ALA A 58 25.17 3.81 3.72
C ALA A 58 24.62 4.87 4.69
N LYS A 59 23.93 5.90 4.18
CA LYS A 59 23.30 6.97 4.96
C LYS A 59 22.00 6.53 5.65
N LEU A 60 21.33 5.49 5.14
CA LEU A 60 20.17 4.88 5.81
C LEU A 60 20.52 4.27 7.19
N ARG A 61 21.80 3.96 7.45
CA ARG A 61 22.23 3.42 8.76
C ARG A 61 22.05 4.42 9.90
N ASP A 62 21.91 5.71 9.59
CA ASP A 62 21.67 6.77 10.56
C ASP A 62 20.17 6.98 10.84
N LEU A 63 19.28 6.32 10.08
CA LEU A 63 17.84 6.35 10.30
C LEU A 63 17.42 5.25 11.29
N PRO A 64 16.37 5.52 12.09
CA PRO A 64 15.83 4.52 13.00
C PRO A 64 15.13 3.39 12.22
N GLU A 65 15.08 2.19 12.79
CA GLU A 65 14.50 1.00 12.12
C GLU A 65 13.01 1.14 11.80
N ASN A 66 12.32 2.12 12.41
CA ASN A 66 10.93 2.45 12.16
C ASN A 66 10.73 3.70 11.28
N ALA A 67 11.76 4.10 10.52
CA ALA A 67 11.66 5.23 9.61
C ALA A 67 10.57 5.01 8.55
N THR A 68 9.76 6.03 8.29
CA THR A 68 8.72 5.97 7.25
C THR A 68 9.30 6.17 5.85
N GLY A 69 8.52 5.86 4.82
CA GLY A 69 8.88 6.15 3.42
C GLY A 69 9.24 7.62 3.20
N GLU A 70 8.52 8.56 3.81
CA GLU A 70 8.83 9.98 3.76
C GLU A 70 10.15 10.35 4.44
N GLU A 71 10.44 9.77 5.61
CA GLU A 71 11.69 10.05 6.33
C GLU A 71 12.90 9.54 5.52
N ILE A 72 12.78 8.35 4.93
CA ILE A 72 13.77 7.78 4.03
C ILE A 72 13.94 8.66 2.79
N ALA A 73 12.84 9.02 2.13
CA ALA A 73 12.87 9.86 0.93
C ALA A 73 13.49 11.23 1.19
N SER A 74 13.07 11.89 2.27
CA SER A 74 13.61 13.18 2.69
C SER A 74 15.12 13.11 2.97
N HIS A 75 15.56 12.05 3.66
CA HIS A 75 16.98 11.84 3.95
C HIS A 75 17.81 11.56 2.69
N MET A 76 17.19 10.95 1.67
CA MET A 76 17.82 10.59 0.40
C MET A 76 17.72 11.67 -0.68
N GLY A 77 17.00 12.76 -0.41
CA GLY A 77 16.74 13.83 -1.38
C GLY A 77 15.76 13.43 -2.49
N ILE A 78 14.94 12.39 -2.25
CA ILE A 78 13.85 11.99 -3.14
C ILE A 78 12.69 12.97 -2.94
N ASP A 79 12.07 13.36 -4.04
CA ASP A 79 10.93 14.27 -4.01
C ASP A 79 9.69 13.60 -3.40
N GLY A 80 8.93 14.34 -2.60
CA GLY A 80 7.70 13.85 -1.97
C GLY A 80 6.66 13.41 -2.99
N GLU A 81 6.63 14.05 -4.16
CA GLU A 81 5.73 13.67 -5.26
C GLU A 81 6.09 12.28 -5.83
N GLU A 82 7.37 11.89 -5.83
CA GLU A 82 7.79 10.55 -6.23
C GLU A 82 7.33 9.50 -5.20
N VAL A 83 7.43 9.81 -3.90
CA VAL A 83 6.94 8.94 -2.82
C VAL A 83 5.44 8.71 -2.94
N ASP A 84 4.67 9.78 -3.14
CA ASP A 84 3.22 9.70 -3.29
C ASP A 84 2.82 8.90 -4.54
N SER A 85 3.56 9.05 -5.65
CA SER A 85 3.36 8.27 -6.86
C SER A 85 3.61 6.77 -6.62
N VAL A 86 4.75 6.42 -5.99
CA VAL A 86 5.08 5.03 -5.65
C VAL A 86 4.03 4.44 -4.72
N ARG A 87 3.62 5.18 -3.68
CA ARG A 87 2.55 4.78 -2.75
C ARG A 87 1.25 4.51 -3.48
N ALA A 88 0.79 5.43 -4.32
CA ALA A 88 -0.45 5.28 -5.05
C ALA A 88 -0.42 4.06 -5.99
N GLN A 89 0.73 3.79 -6.62
CA GLN A 89 0.94 2.60 -7.44
C GLN A 89 0.88 1.30 -6.62
N LYS A 90 1.59 1.22 -5.49
CA LYS A 90 1.60 0.03 -4.61
C LYS A 90 0.22 -0.23 -4.00
N VAL A 91 -0.47 0.80 -3.51
CA VAL A 91 -1.86 0.68 -3.02
C VAL A 91 -2.78 0.14 -4.11
N THR A 92 -2.69 0.68 -5.34
CA THR A 92 -3.50 0.20 -6.46
C THR A 92 -3.18 -1.26 -6.81
N GLN A 93 -1.90 -1.64 -6.79
CA GLN A 93 -1.46 -3.01 -7.04
C GLN A 93 -2.00 -3.97 -5.99
N LEU A 94 -1.80 -3.68 -4.70
CA LEU A 94 -2.26 -4.52 -3.60
C LEU A 94 -3.78 -4.69 -3.62
N LEU A 95 -4.52 -3.61 -3.88
CA LEU A 95 -5.97 -3.68 -4.03
C LEU A 95 -6.39 -4.53 -5.23
N SER A 96 -5.66 -4.44 -6.35
CA SER A 96 -5.92 -5.26 -7.55
C SER A 96 -5.60 -6.75 -7.33
N GLU A 97 -4.61 -7.06 -6.50
CA GLU A 97 -4.29 -8.44 -6.10
C GLU A 97 -5.30 -8.99 -5.10
N LEU A 98 -5.87 -8.14 -4.23
CA LEU A 98 -6.88 -8.55 -3.26
C LEU A 98 -8.25 -8.80 -3.92
N ALA A 99 -8.62 -8.02 -4.94
CA ALA A 99 -9.90 -8.13 -5.63
C ALA A 99 -10.26 -9.57 -6.10
N PRO A 100 -9.38 -10.33 -6.79
CA PRO A 100 -9.68 -11.70 -7.20
C PRO A 100 -9.62 -12.71 -6.04
N VAL A 101 -8.86 -12.46 -4.97
CA VAL A 101 -8.84 -13.32 -3.77
C VAL A 101 -10.18 -13.22 -3.04
N ILE A 102 -10.75 -12.02 -3.04
CA ILE A 102 -12.13 -11.84 -2.64
C ILE A 102 -13.01 -12.58 -3.66
N ASP A 103 -13.09 -12.21 -4.94
CA ASP A 103 -14.02 -12.84 -5.91
C ASP A 103 -13.98 -14.40 -5.96
N ALA A 104 -12.80 -15.03 -5.86
CA ALA A 104 -12.63 -16.49 -5.89
C ALA A 104 -13.17 -17.26 -4.66
N GLY A 105 -13.57 -16.56 -3.60
CA GLY A 105 -14.17 -17.16 -2.39
C GLY A 105 -15.55 -17.82 -2.61
N ASP A 106 -16.18 -17.62 -3.77
CA ASP A 106 -17.48 -18.22 -4.11
C ASP A 106 -17.38 -19.66 -4.69
N ASP A 107 -16.20 -20.12 -5.13
CA ASP A 107 -16.07 -21.38 -5.88
C ASP A 107 -15.62 -22.59 -5.01
N GLN A 108 -15.68 -22.49 -3.69
CA GLN A 108 -15.38 -23.60 -2.77
C GLN A 108 -16.55 -24.00 -1.86
N THR A 109 -17.78 -24.00 -2.40
CA THR A 109 -18.89 -24.75 -1.82
C THR A 109 -19.46 -25.77 -2.82
N VAL A 110 -18.83 -26.95 -2.88
CA VAL A 110 -19.44 -28.19 -3.42
C VAL A 110 -19.63 -29.21 -2.30
#